data_AF-A0A158HV26-F1
#
_entry.id   AF-A0A158HV26-F1
#
_cell.length_a   1.000
_cell.length_b   1.000
_cell.length_c   1.000
_cell.angle_alpha   90.00
_cell.angle_beta   90.00
_cell.angle_gamma   90.00
#
_symmetry.space_group_name_H-M   'P 1'
#
loop_
_entity.id
_entity.type
_entity.pdbx_description
1 polymer ?
#
loop_
_entity_poly.entity_id
_entity_poly.type
_entity_poly.pdbx_seq_one_letter_code
_entity_poly.pdbx_strand_id
1 'polypeptide(L)'
;MWSTSCPISSSASSVSNSDYLREHARRLLRHVRDGDTSAAMPVLRRLLATKVTRAERLADLHAIRGELQLKHLLSMLAVELGYQNWDACKLDIDGQPGAVIDRYRLDAGAFNDFEKTWFANEREARDWQRDHGGYIVRYGEQAVAILKRD
;
A
#
# COMPACT_ATOMS: atom_id res chain seq x y z
N MET A 1 -9.35 -0.20 28.02
CA MET A 1 -9.28 0.81 26.94
C MET A 1 -8.51 0.20 25.80
N TRP A 2 -9.20 -0.33 24.79
CA TRP A 2 -8.53 -0.92 23.62
C TRP A 2 -8.05 0.20 22.70
N SER A 3 -6.75 0.25 22.42
CA SER A 3 -6.15 1.28 21.57
C SER A 3 -6.53 1.07 20.10
N THR A 4 -7.06 2.12 19.47
CA THR A 4 -7.35 2.18 18.03
C THR A 4 -6.15 2.63 17.20
N SER A 5 -4.98 2.77 17.82
CA SER A 5 -3.75 3.24 17.17
C SER A 5 -3.02 2.10 16.46
N CYS A 6 -2.43 2.39 15.30
CA CYS A 6 -1.66 1.42 14.52
C CYS A 6 -0.56 0.78 15.40
N PRO A 7 -0.52 -0.55 15.57
CA PRO A 7 0.41 -1.19 16.51
C PRO A 7 1.88 -1.08 16.08
N ILE A 8 2.15 -0.84 14.79
CA ILE A 8 3.50 -0.71 14.23
C ILE A 8 4.05 0.73 14.27
N SER A 9 3.21 1.73 14.56
CA SER A 9 3.64 3.13 14.59
C SER A 9 4.47 3.49 15.83
N SER A 10 4.42 2.69 16.90
CA SER A 10 5.10 3.01 18.16
C SER A 10 6.62 2.80 18.12
N SER A 11 7.15 2.07 17.14
CA SER A 11 8.58 1.69 17.06
C SER A 11 9.32 2.20 15.83
N ALA A 12 8.62 2.79 14.84
CA ALA A 12 9.24 3.36 13.66
C ALA A 12 9.46 4.87 13.86
N SER A 13 10.70 5.24 14.19
CA SER A 13 11.22 6.61 14.22
C SER A 13 10.74 7.44 13.02
N SER A 14 9.76 8.34 13.21
CA SER A 14 9.43 9.54 12.39
C SER A 14 9.70 9.46 10.87
N VAL A 15 9.48 8.32 10.22
CA VAL A 15 9.67 8.23 8.77
C VAL A 15 8.49 8.93 8.12
N SER A 16 8.78 9.96 7.34
CA SER A 16 7.77 10.69 6.57
C SER A 16 7.02 9.72 5.65
N ASN A 17 5.73 9.98 5.42
CA ASN A 17 4.93 9.11 4.55
C ASN A 17 5.52 9.08 3.13
N SER A 18 6.06 10.20 2.67
CA SER A 18 6.71 10.33 1.37
C SER A 18 7.97 9.47 1.25
N ASP A 19 8.79 9.37 2.30
CA ASP A 19 9.98 8.52 2.30
C ASP A 19 9.61 7.03 2.36
N TYR A 20 8.59 6.66 3.14
CA TYR A 20 8.06 5.30 3.13
C TYR A 20 7.58 4.90 1.72
N LEU A 21 6.83 5.77 1.04
CA LEU A 21 6.35 5.50 -0.32
C LEU A 21 7.51 5.37 -1.32
N ARG A 22 8.57 6.16 -1.18
CA ARG A 22 9.78 6.02 -2.02
C ARG A 22 10.48 4.69 -1.81
N GLU A 23 10.65 4.27 -0.57
CA GLU A 23 11.21 2.95 -0.27
C GLU A 23 10.35 1.82 -0.83
N HIS A 24 9.03 1.92 -0.62
CA HIS A 24 8.08 0.95 -1.14
C HIS A 24 8.16 0.88 -2.67
N ALA A 25 8.16 2.02 -3.36
CA ALA A 25 8.33 2.08 -4.82
C ALA A 25 9.65 1.45 -5.29
N ARG A 26 10.75 1.64 -4.56
CA ARG A 26 12.04 0.96 -4.87
C ARG A 26 11.98 -0.55 -4.68
N ARG A 27 11.26 -1.04 -3.65
CA ARG A 27 11.04 -2.48 -3.45
C ARG A 27 10.20 -3.07 -4.57
N LEU A 28 9.12 -2.39 -4.96
CA LEU A 28 8.29 -2.78 -6.11
C LEU A 28 9.10 -2.81 -7.41
N LEU A 29 9.93 -1.80 -7.65
CA LEU A 29 10.78 -1.76 -8.84
C LEU A 29 11.77 -2.94 -8.88
N ARG A 30 12.36 -3.31 -7.74
CA ARG A 30 13.20 -4.50 -7.62
C ARG A 30 12.41 -5.77 -7.91
N HIS A 31 11.20 -5.93 -7.36
CA HIS A 31 10.36 -7.10 -7.67
C HIS A 31 9.98 -7.20 -9.15
N VAL A 32 9.76 -6.06 -9.82
CA VAL A 32 9.43 -6.03 -11.25
C VAL A 32 10.63 -6.37 -12.13
N ARG A 33 11.84 -5.93 -11.75
CA ARG A 33 13.06 -6.16 -12.53
C ARG A 33 13.70 -7.52 -12.26
N ASP A 34 13.85 -7.84 -10.98
CA ASP A 34 14.67 -8.95 -10.49
C ASP A 34 13.83 -10.09 -9.90
N GLY A 35 12.53 -9.87 -9.67
CA GLY A 35 11.64 -10.86 -9.10
C GLY A 35 11.10 -11.84 -10.14
N ASP A 36 10.65 -13.00 -9.65
CA ASP A 36 9.91 -13.98 -10.44
C ASP A 36 8.66 -13.35 -11.06
N THR A 37 8.18 -13.92 -12.17
CA THR A 37 6.96 -13.48 -12.84
C THR A 37 5.77 -13.38 -11.87
N SER A 38 5.67 -14.28 -10.90
CA SER A 38 4.64 -14.24 -9.85
C SER A 38 4.69 -12.97 -8.99
N ALA A 39 5.87 -12.44 -8.70
CA ALA A 39 6.08 -11.22 -7.92
C ALA A 39 5.95 -9.95 -8.76
N ALA A 40 6.35 -10.00 -10.05
CA ALA A 40 6.25 -8.87 -10.96
C ALA A 40 4.80 -8.59 -11.41
N MET A 41 4.02 -9.65 -11.63
CA MET A 41 2.68 -9.55 -12.24
C MET A 41 1.68 -8.68 -11.47
N PRO A 42 1.55 -8.75 -10.13
CA PRO A 42 0.66 -7.86 -9.38
C PRO A 42 1.00 -6.38 -9.57
N VAL A 43 2.30 -6.04 -9.61
CA VAL A 43 2.76 -4.65 -9.79
C VAL A 43 2.47 -4.16 -11.20
N LEU A 44 2.71 -5.02 -12.20
CA LEU A 44 2.40 -4.70 -13.60
C LEU A 44 0.89 -4.49 -13.83
N ARG A 45 0.03 -5.27 -13.15
CA ARG A 45 -1.43 -5.09 -13.19
C ARG A 45 -1.85 -3.74 -12.59
N ARG A 46 -1.23 -3.33 -11.48
CA ARG A 46 -1.46 -2.03 -10.84
C ARG A 46 -1.04 -0.86 -11.74
N LEU A 47 0.12 -0.96 -12.39
CA LEU A 47 0.59 0.01 -13.39
C LEU A 47 -0.38 0.14 -14.56
N LEU A 48 -0.91 -0.99 -15.06
CA LEU A 48 -1.88 -0.99 -16.15
C LEU A 48 -3.21 -0.33 -15.73
N ALA A 49 -3.70 -0.63 -14.53
CA ALA A 49 -4.94 -0.06 -14.00
C ALA A 49 -4.85 1.47 -13.81
N THR A 50 -3.68 1.97 -13.41
CA THR A 50 -3.43 3.41 -13.20
C THR A 50 -3.12 4.17 -14.49
N LYS A 51 -2.92 3.48 -15.62
CA LYS A 51 -2.63 4.06 -16.95
C LYS A 51 -1.44 5.05 -16.96
N VAL A 52 -0.49 4.88 -16.05
CA VAL A 52 0.71 5.75 -15.93
C VAL A 52 1.66 5.58 -17.10
N THR A 53 1.66 4.40 -17.71
CA THR A 53 2.49 4.05 -18.86
C THR A 53 1.66 4.00 -20.13
N ARG A 54 2.31 4.19 -21.29
CA ARG A 54 1.64 4.11 -22.61
C ARG A 54 1.30 2.68 -23.05
N ALA A 55 1.73 1.66 -22.31
CA ALA A 55 1.43 0.28 -22.65
C ALA A 55 -0.05 -0.02 -22.37
N GLU A 56 -0.76 -0.50 -23.39
CA GLU A 56 -2.18 -0.85 -23.29
C GLU A 56 -2.41 -2.29 -22.81
N ARG A 57 -1.38 -3.14 -22.92
CA ARG A 57 -1.46 -4.56 -22.56
C ARG A 57 -0.44 -4.92 -21.51
N LEU A 58 -0.84 -5.86 -20.65
CA LEU A 58 0.01 -6.39 -19.58
C LEU A 58 1.26 -7.10 -20.12
N ALA A 59 1.14 -7.78 -21.27
CA ALA A 59 2.26 -8.44 -21.94
C ALA A 59 3.31 -7.43 -22.42
N ASP A 60 2.87 -6.30 -22.99
CA ASP A 60 3.77 -5.23 -23.45
C ASP A 60 4.49 -4.61 -22.25
N LEU A 61 3.76 -4.38 -21.15
CA LEU A 61 4.33 -3.88 -19.90
C LEU A 61 5.38 -4.84 -19.31
N HIS A 62 5.13 -6.15 -19.39
CA HIS A 62 6.06 -7.19 -18.94
C HIS A 62 7.30 -7.28 -19.83
N ALA A 63 7.16 -7.02 -21.14
CA ALA A 63 8.29 -6.99 -22.07
C ALA A 63 9.20 -5.79 -21.80
N ILE A 64 8.64 -4.61 -21.51
CA ILE A 64 9.40 -3.39 -21.18
C ILE A 64 9.74 -3.27 -19.69
N ARG A 65 9.60 -4.35 -18.90
CA ARG A 65 9.77 -4.28 -17.43
C ARG A 65 11.16 -3.78 -16.99
N GLY A 66 12.19 -4.02 -17.81
CA GLY A 66 13.54 -3.50 -17.59
C GLY A 66 13.66 -1.98 -17.79
N GLU A 67 12.81 -1.40 -18.64
CA GLU A 67 12.76 0.04 -18.91
C GLU A 67 11.93 0.80 -17.88
N LEU A 68 11.14 0.10 -17.05
CA LEU A 68 10.39 0.73 -15.98
C LEU A 68 11.33 1.43 -15.01
N GLN A 69 11.01 2.67 -14.67
CA GLN A 69 11.78 3.55 -13.79
C GLN A 69 11.00 3.83 -12.52
N LEU A 70 11.71 4.26 -11.47
CA LEU A 70 11.11 4.61 -10.17
C LEU A 70 9.98 5.64 -10.31
N LYS A 71 10.09 6.59 -11.25
CA LYS A 71 9.06 7.60 -11.53
C LYS A 71 7.71 6.99 -11.92
N HIS A 72 7.70 5.85 -12.60
CA HIS A 72 6.45 5.17 -12.98
C HIS A 72 5.78 4.55 -11.76
N LEU A 73 6.54 3.92 -10.85
CA LEU A 73 5.99 3.39 -9.61
C LEU A 73 5.50 4.51 -8.68
N LEU A 74 6.24 5.62 -8.57
CA LEU A 74 5.81 6.76 -7.77
C LEU A 74 4.53 7.40 -8.31
N SER A 75 4.43 7.54 -9.64
CA SER A 75 3.22 8.06 -10.29
C SER A 75 2.04 7.10 -10.11
N MET A 76 2.27 5.78 -10.19
CA MET A 76 1.25 4.76 -9.90
C MET A 76 0.74 4.88 -8.47
N LEU A 77 1.63 4.98 -7.48
CA LEU A 77 1.24 5.13 -6.08
C LEU A 77 0.48 6.43 -5.84
N ALA A 78 0.88 7.53 -6.48
CA ALA A 78 0.17 8.80 -6.39
C ALA A 78 -1.27 8.68 -6.92
N VAL A 79 -1.45 8.06 -8.09
CA VAL A 79 -2.78 7.84 -8.69
C VAL A 79 -3.63 6.93 -7.82
N GLU A 80 -3.07 5.87 -7.24
CA GLU A 80 -3.78 4.99 -6.31
C GLU A 80 -4.21 5.67 -5.01
N LEU A 81 -3.48 6.72 -4.60
CA LEU A 81 -3.82 7.58 -3.48
C LEU A 81 -4.80 8.69 -3.86
N GLY A 82 -5.19 8.80 -5.13
CA GLY A 82 -6.12 9.81 -5.63
C GLY A 82 -5.46 11.12 -6.09
N TYR A 83 -4.13 11.19 -6.12
CA TYR A 83 -3.41 12.35 -6.63
C TYR A 83 -3.15 12.26 -8.14
N GLN A 84 -3.07 13.42 -8.80
CA GLN A 84 -2.79 13.48 -10.23
C GLN A 84 -1.34 13.09 -10.58
N ASN A 85 -0.38 13.42 -9.71
CA ASN A 85 1.03 13.14 -9.91
C ASN A 85 1.77 13.02 -8.56
N TRP A 86 3.02 12.54 -8.63
CA TRP A 86 3.85 12.36 -7.45
C TRP A 86 4.20 13.68 -6.74
N ASP A 87 4.37 14.79 -7.46
CA ASP A 87 4.74 16.07 -6.84
C ASP A 87 3.61 16.62 -5.95
N ALA A 88 2.36 16.52 -6.41
CA ALA A 88 1.17 16.85 -5.63
C ALA A 88 1.01 15.90 -4.43
N CYS A 89 1.24 14.60 -4.63
CA CYS A 89 1.22 13.63 -3.54
C CYS A 89 2.27 13.97 -2.48
N LYS A 90 3.51 14.25 -2.87
CA LYS A 90 4.62 14.55 -1.95
C LYS A 90 4.35 15.77 -1.07
N LEU A 91 3.69 16.80 -1.61
CA LEU A 91 3.39 18.03 -0.87
C LEU A 91 2.36 17.83 0.24
N ASP A 92 1.41 16.91 0.05
CA ASP A 92 0.28 16.71 0.97
C ASP A 92 0.46 15.48 1.88
N ILE A 93 1.07 14.41 1.37
CA ILE A 93 1.08 13.10 2.03
C ILE A 93 1.79 13.10 3.39
N ASP A 94 2.77 13.98 3.59
CA ASP A 94 3.47 14.09 4.87
C ASP A 94 2.62 14.75 5.97
N GLY A 95 1.57 15.50 5.59
CA GLY A 95 0.56 16.01 6.51
C GLY A 95 -0.60 15.04 6.76
N GLN A 96 -0.71 13.97 5.97
CA GLN A 96 -1.78 12.99 6.09
C GLN A 96 -1.53 11.97 7.20
N PRO A 97 -2.58 11.41 7.82
CA PRO A 97 -2.44 10.31 8.78
C PRO A 97 -1.79 9.08 8.14
N GLY A 98 -0.96 8.36 8.90
CA GLY A 98 -0.32 7.11 8.45
C GLY A 98 -1.29 6.03 7.97
N ALA A 99 -2.58 6.12 8.38
CA ALA A 99 -3.66 5.27 7.89
C ALA A 99 -3.78 5.23 6.36
N VAL A 100 -3.41 6.31 5.67
CA VAL A 100 -3.44 6.41 4.20
C VAL A 100 -2.46 5.44 3.52
N ILE A 101 -1.34 5.12 4.19
CA ILE A 101 -0.30 4.24 3.66
C ILE A 101 -0.31 2.83 4.28
N ASP A 102 -1.21 2.56 5.22
CA ASP A 102 -1.23 1.28 5.93
C ASP A 102 -1.60 0.09 5.06
N ARG A 103 -2.36 0.30 3.97
CA ARG A 103 -2.57 -0.74 2.94
C ARG A 103 -1.25 -1.26 2.37
N TYR A 104 -0.26 -0.39 2.18
CA TYR A 104 1.05 -0.77 1.65
C TYR A 104 1.93 -1.44 2.70
N ARG A 105 1.75 -1.08 3.98
CA ARG A 105 2.39 -1.77 5.11
C ARG A 105 1.84 -3.17 5.27
N LEU A 106 0.53 -3.36 5.06
CA LEU A 106 -0.11 -4.67 5.00
C LEU A 106 0.46 -5.53 3.87
N ASP A 107 0.56 -4.99 2.65
CA ASP A 107 1.19 -5.67 1.51
C ASP A 107 2.65 -6.05 1.79
N ALA A 108 3.39 -5.21 2.53
CA ALA A 108 4.77 -5.47 2.91
C ALA A 108 4.93 -6.50 4.04
N GLY A 109 3.85 -7.06 4.56
CA GLY A 109 3.87 -8.05 5.64
C GLY A 109 4.14 -7.46 7.02
N ALA A 110 4.05 -6.13 7.20
CA ALA A 110 4.37 -5.47 8.46
C ALA A 110 3.42 -5.86 9.62
N PHE A 111 2.30 -6.50 9.31
CA PHE A 111 1.33 -7.01 10.28
C PHE A 111 1.30 -8.54 10.36
N ASN A 112 2.30 -9.26 9.86
CA ASN A 112 2.29 -10.74 9.86
C ASN A 112 2.26 -11.35 11.27
N ASP A 113 2.77 -10.64 12.27
CA ASP A 113 2.75 -11.09 13.67
C ASP A 113 1.41 -10.83 14.38
N PHE A 114 0.46 -10.18 13.70
CA PHE A 114 -0.84 -9.81 14.22
C PHE A 114 -1.95 -10.69 13.64
N GLU A 115 -3.03 -10.86 14.39
CA GLU A 115 -4.21 -11.55 13.88
C GLU A 115 -4.96 -10.64 12.91
N LYS A 116 -5.26 -11.18 11.71
CA LYS A 116 -5.88 -10.45 10.60
C LYS A 116 -7.25 -11.02 10.30
N THR A 117 -8.30 -10.25 10.57
CA THR A 117 -9.67 -10.63 10.23
C THR A 117 -10.12 -9.82 9.02
N TRP A 118 -10.42 -10.51 7.91
CA TRP A 118 -10.86 -9.88 6.67
C TRP A 118 -12.37 -9.71 6.64
N PHE A 119 -12.81 -8.52 6.29
CA PHE A 119 -14.22 -8.17 6.12
C PHE A 119 -14.47 -7.70 4.69
N ALA A 120 -15.66 -8.04 4.18
CA ALA A 120 -16.05 -7.70 2.82
C ALA A 120 -16.22 -6.19 2.61
N ASN A 121 -16.51 -5.46 3.69
CA ASN A 121 -16.84 -4.03 3.66
C ASN A 121 -16.38 -3.36 4.97
N GLU A 122 -16.14 -2.04 4.89
CA GLU A 122 -15.60 -1.28 6.03
C GLU A 122 -16.56 -1.26 7.23
N ARG A 123 -17.87 -1.31 6.97
CA ARG A 123 -18.88 -1.20 8.03
C ARG A 123 -18.81 -2.39 8.99
N GLU A 124 -18.70 -3.61 8.46
CA GLU A 124 -18.55 -4.82 9.28
C GLU A 124 -17.24 -4.80 10.07
N ALA A 125 -16.14 -4.36 9.46
CA ALA A 125 -14.87 -4.23 10.18
C ALA A 125 -14.96 -3.23 11.33
N ARG A 126 -15.68 -2.12 11.13
CA ARG A 126 -15.87 -1.08 12.17
C ARG A 126 -16.77 -1.54 13.30
N ASP A 127 -17.83 -2.28 12.98
CA ASP A 127 -18.70 -2.87 13.99
C ASP A 127 -17.91 -3.90 14.81
N TRP A 128 -17.11 -4.75 14.16
CA TRP A 128 -16.23 -5.69 14.85
C TRP A 128 -15.18 -5.01 15.74
N GLN A 129 -14.58 -3.92 15.27
CA GLN A 129 -13.62 -3.11 16.05
C GLN A 129 -14.25 -2.49 17.29
N ARG A 130 -15.53 -2.11 17.26
CA ARG A 130 -16.22 -1.59 18.45
C ARG A 130 -16.34 -2.64 19.54
N ASP A 131 -16.56 -3.89 19.14
CA ASP A 131 -16.78 -5.00 20.06
C ASP A 131 -15.48 -5.63 20.56
N HIS A 132 -14.45 -5.71 19.72
CA HIS A 132 -13.19 -6.43 20.02
C HIS A 132 -11.97 -5.51 20.17
N GLY A 133 -12.07 -4.25 19.74
CA GLY A 133 -10.94 -3.34 19.60
C GLY A 133 -10.09 -3.62 18.34
N GLY A 134 -8.89 -3.07 18.31
CA GLY A 134 -7.93 -3.30 17.23
C GLY A 134 -7.86 -2.19 16.18
N TYR A 135 -7.01 -2.39 15.17
CA TYR A 135 -6.71 -1.41 14.14
C TYR A 135 -7.29 -1.83 12.79
N ILE A 136 -8.06 -0.95 12.14
CA ILE A 136 -8.64 -1.24 10.82
C ILE A 136 -7.76 -0.64 9.73
N VAL A 137 -7.40 -1.47 8.75
CA VAL A 137 -6.77 -1.04 7.50
C VAL A 137 -7.76 -1.22 6.36
N ARG A 138 -8.02 -0.13 5.62
CA ARG A 138 -8.83 -0.16 4.40
C ARG A 138 -8.01 -0.72 3.24
N TYR A 139 -8.57 -1.66 2.50
CA TYR A 139 -7.95 -2.31 1.34
C TYR A 139 -8.91 -2.31 0.15
N GLY A 140 -8.98 -1.19 -0.57
CA GLY A 140 -9.97 -1.00 -1.63
C GLY A 140 -11.39 -1.00 -1.04
N GLU A 141 -12.23 -1.94 -1.49
CA GLU A 141 -13.60 -2.13 -0.98
C GLU A 141 -13.65 -2.97 0.30
N GLN A 142 -12.59 -3.72 0.59
CA GLN A 142 -12.47 -4.58 1.75
C GLN A 142 -11.79 -3.86 2.91
N ALA A 143 -11.91 -4.42 4.10
CA ALA A 143 -11.21 -3.94 5.29
C ALA A 143 -10.65 -5.11 6.09
N VAL A 144 -9.47 -4.91 6.69
CA VAL A 144 -8.86 -5.89 7.59
C VAL A 144 -8.77 -5.30 8.99
N ALA A 145 -9.25 -6.05 9.98
CA ALA A 145 -9.00 -5.73 11.38
C ALA A 145 -7.74 -6.44 11.86
N ILE A 146 -6.86 -5.69 12.50
CA ILE A 146 -5.56 -6.13 12.96
C ILE A 146 -5.58 -6.07 14.48
N LEU A 147 -5.44 -7.25 15.09
CA LEU A 147 -5.46 -7.41 16.53
C LEU A 147 -4.08 -7.87 17.03
N LYS A 148 -3.59 -7.24 18.10
CA LYS A 148 -2.39 -7.69 18.80
C LYS A 148 -2.75 -8.96 19.55
N ARG A 149 -2.05 -10.06 19.26
CA ARG A 149 -2.09 -11.26 20.10
C ARG A 149 -1.44 -10.91 21.44
N ASP A 150 -2.17 -11.13 22.53
CA ASP A 150 -1.63 -11.09 23.90
C ASP A 150 -0.64 -12.25 24.13
#